data_AF-A0A953R9B9-F1
#
_entry.id   AF-A0A953R9B9-F1
#
_cell.length_a   1.000
_cell.length_b   1.000
_cell.length_c   1.000
_cell.angle_alpha   90.00
_cell.angle_beta   90.00
_cell.angle_gamma   90.00
#
_symmetry.space_group_name_H-M   'P 1'
#
loop_
_entity.id
_entity.type
_entity.pdbx_description
1 polymer ?
#
loop_
_entity_poly.entity_id
_entity_poly.type
_entity_poly.pdbx_seq_one_letter_code
_entity_poly.pdbx_strand_id
1 'polypeptide(L)'
;MLLRPLPFPQPSRLVSIQEDYGKGPNVFIGSPEVVEWQRSSTMSQVAAYFDGSVNLVGAQEAERLECGNVTQSLFPLLGVQPVIGRNFFPEEDRPGGPPAVILSHALWTRRYLGDHSILGKSLVLDDKSYTVVGVMPEGFQIPG
;
A
#
# COMPACT_ATOMS: atom_id res chain seq x y z
N MET A 1 17.17 -12.56 22.20
CA MET A 1 16.30 -12.59 21.00
C MET A 1 14.86 -12.59 21.48
N LEU A 2 14.08 -11.55 21.15
CA LEU A 2 12.66 -11.46 21.47
C LEU A 2 11.91 -11.24 20.15
N LEU A 3 11.43 -12.31 19.54
CA LEU A 3 10.55 -12.23 18.37
C LEU A 3 9.17 -11.80 18.87
N ARG A 4 8.81 -10.53 18.67
CA ARG A 4 7.41 -10.09 18.86
C ARG A 4 6.59 -10.71 17.73
N PRO A 5 5.57 -11.54 18.01
CA PRO A 5 4.67 -12.00 16.97
C PRO A 5 4.00 -10.77 16.37
N LEU A 6 4.14 -10.61 15.05
CA LEU A 6 3.43 -9.57 14.31
C LEU A 6 1.92 -9.78 14.51
N PRO A 7 1.13 -8.73 14.73
CA PRO A 7 -0.30 -8.83 15.06
C PRO A 7 -1.16 -9.12 13.82
N PHE A 8 -0.75 -10.10 13.01
CA PHE A 8 -1.47 -10.53 11.81
C PHE A 8 -2.09 -11.91 12.02
N PRO A 9 -3.17 -12.26 11.31
CA PRO A 9 -3.74 -13.59 11.36
C PRO A 9 -2.67 -14.64 11.02
N GLN A 10 -2.45 -15.62 11.91
CA GLN A 10 -1.51 -16.73 11.70
C GLN A 10 -0.06 -16.28 11.40
N PRO A 11 0.63 -15.60 12.33
CA PRO A 11 1.97 -15.05 12.08
C PRO A 11 3.03 -16.13 11.77
N SER A 12 2.81 -17.37 12.24
CA SER A 12 3.64 -18.53 11.92
C SER A 12 3.53 -19.04 10.48
N ARG A 13 2.65 -18.44 9.66
CA ARG A 13 2.42 -18.79 8.25
C ARG A 13 2.80 -17.67 7.28
N LEU A 14 3.31 -16.55 7.79
CA LEU A 14 3.82 -15.46 6.97
C LEU A 14 5.30 -15.72 6.68
N VAL A 15 5.65 -15.73 5.40
CA VAL A 15 7.04 -15.78 4.93
C VAL A 15 7.25 -14.53 4.10
N SER A 16 8.26 -13.74 4.45
CA SER A 16 8.71 -12.61 3.63
C SER A 16 9.82 -13.09 2.72
N ILE A 17 9.67 -12.83 1.42
CA ILE A 17 10.71 -13.08 0.41
C ILE A 17 11.18 -11.69 -0.02
N GLN A 18 12.44 -11.36 0.29
CA GLN A 18 13.06 -10.14 -0.20
C GLN A 18 13.82 -10.47 -1.49
N GLU A 19 13.44 -9.80 -2.58
CA GLU A 19 14.16 -9.84 -3.84
C GLU A 19 14.77 -8.46 -4.11
N ASP A 20 16.06 -8.42 -4.43
CA ASP A 20 16.79 -7.19 -4.70
C ASP A 20 16.54 -6.74 -6.15
N TYR A 21 15.35 -6.18 -6.40
CA TYR A 21 15.07 -5.47 -7.64
C TYR A 21 15.65 -4.07 -7.54
N GLY A 22 16.56 -3.72 -8.47
CA GLY A 22 17.21 -2.41 -8.51
C GLY A 22 16.22 -1.25 -8.34
N LYS A 23 16.58 -0.29 -7.48
CA LYS A 23 15.75 0.85 -7.07
C LYS A 23 15.22 1.63 -8.29
N GLY A 24 13.93 1.51 -8.58
CA GLY A 24 13.27 2.24 -9.68
C GLY A 24 11.81 2.58 -9.36
N PRO A 25 11.31 3.78 -9.70
CA PRO A 25 9.95 4.24 -9.36
C PRO A 25 8.82 3.55 -10.14
N ASN A 26 9.13 2.54 -10.97
CA ASN A 26 8.17 1.83 -11.83
C ASN A 26 8.25 0.31 -11.67
N VAL A 27 8.71 -0.21 -10.52
CA VAL A 27 8.65 -1.66 -10.27
C VAL A 27 7.20 -2.05 -10.08
N PHE A 28 6.62 -2.71 -11.08
CA PHE A 28 5.35 -3.40 -10.92
C PHE A 28 5.58 -4.53 -9.91
N ILE A 29 4.97 -4.42 -8.74
CA ILE A 29 5.16 -5.40 -7.66
C ILE A 29 4.48 -6.74 -8.00
N GLY A 30 3.51 -6.74 -8.93
CA GLY A 30 3.03 -7.96 -9.56
C GLY A 30 4.01 -8.52 -10.60
N SER A 31 5.29 -8.69 -10.28
CA SER A 31 6.24 -9.34 -11.20
C SER A 31 5.63 -10.67 -11.71
N PRO A 32 6.03 -11.16 -12.90
CA PRO A 32 5.56 -12.46 -13.37
C PRO A 32 5.70 -13.57 -12.32
N GLU A 33 6.73 -13.51 -11.45
CA GLU A 33 6.87 -14.46 -10.32
C GLU A 33 5.77 -14.29 -9.26
N VAL A 34 5.43 -13.06 -8.85
CA VAL A 34 4.34 -12.82 -7.90
C VAL A 34 3.00 -13.32 -8.46
N VAL A 35 2.75 -13.10 -9.77
CA VAL A 35 1.55 -13.63 -10.44
C VAL A 35 1.57 -15.16 -10.49
N GLU A 36 2.73 -15.78 -10.71
CA GLU A 36 2.88 -17.24 -10.70
C GLU A 36 2.66 -17.82 -9.30
N TRP A 37 3.19 -17.20 -8.26
CA TRP A 37 2.96 -17.62 -6.87
C TRP A 37 1.52 -17.43 -6.43
N GLN A 38 0.86 -16.35 -6.86
CA GLN A 38 -0.59 -16.17 -6.65
C GLN A 38 -1.43 -17.27 -7.32
N ARG A 39 -0.92 -17.90 -8.38
CA ARG A 39 -1.57 -19.03 -9.07
C ARG A 39 -1.18 -20.40 -8.51
N SER A 40 -0.19 -20.46 -7.63
CA SER A 40 0.26 -21.70 -6.99
C SER A 40 -0.80 -22.22 -6.02
N SER A 41 -1.04 -23.54 -6.02
CA SER A 41 -1.95 -24.20 -5.07
C SER A 41 -1.33 -24.41 -3.69
N THR A 42 -0.02 -24.17 -3.54
CA THR A 42 0.73 -24.41 -2.30
C THR A 42 0.64 -23.22 -1.33
N MET A 43 0.40 -22.01 -1.84
CA MET A 43 0.30 -20.79 -1.05
C MET A 43 -1.15 -20.35 -0.94
N SER A 44 -1.64 -20.12 0.28
CA SER A 44 -3.03 -19.73 0.49
C SER A 44 -3.34 -18.30 0.05
N GLN A 45 -2.37 -17.38 0.19
CA GLN A 45 -2.42 -16.00 -0.29
C GLN A 45 -1.00 -15.48 -0.51
N VAL A 46 -0.82 -14.63 -1.52
CA VAL A 46 0.46 -14.00 -1.85
C VAL A 46 0.21 -12.51 -2.08
N ALA A 47 1.01 -11.70 -1.41
CA ALA A 47 1.05 -10.25 -1.58
C ALA A 47 2.51 -9.82 -1.67
N ALA A 48 2.73 -8.70 -2.33
CA ALA A 48 4.05 -8.10 -2.38
C ALA A 48 3.93 -6.60 -2.08
N TYR A 49 4.99 -6.06 -1.50
CA TYR A 49 5.12 -4.65 -1.18
C TYR A 49 6.56 -4.20 -1.45
N PHE A 50 6.72 -2.90 -1.72
CA PHE A 50 8.04 -2.28 -1.82
C PHE A 50 7.98 -0.90 -1.19
N ASP A 51 8.91 -0.64 -0.28
CA ASP A 51 9.05 0.66 0.37
C ASP A 51 9.71 1.67 -0.56
N GLY A 52 9.11 2.85 -0.62
CA GLY A 52 9.61 3.96 -1.38
C GLY A 52 9.31 5.28 -0.69
N SER A 53 9.56 6.35 -1.42
CA SER A 53 9.15 7.68 -1.00
C SER A 53 8.67 8.45 -2.22
N VAL A 54 7.59 9.19 -2.05
CA VAL A 54 7.02 10.07 -3.08
C VAL A 54 6.96 11.49 -2.55
N ASN A 55 7.02 12.47 -3.45
CA ASN A 55 6.77 13.86 -3.10
C ASN A 55 5.28 14.17 -3.31
N LEU A 56 4.59 14.48 -2.22
CA LEU A 56 3.24 15.03 -2.27
C LEU A 56 3.31 16.50 -2.67
N VAL A 57 2.82 16.78 -3.88
CA VAL A 57 2.71 18.11 -4.43
C VAL A 57 1.37 18.72 -4.02
N GLY A 58 1.41 19.92 -3.43
CA GLY A 58 0.22 20.64 -2.99
C GLY A 58 0.45 22.15 -2.83
N ALA A 59 -0.61 22.88 -2.49
CA ALA A 59 -0.62 24.34 -2.46
C ALA A 59 0.28 24.99 -1.38
N GLN A 60 0.80 24.23 -0.42
CA GLN A 60 1.57 24.74 0.73
C GLN A 60 2.88 23.97 0.93
N GLU A 61 3.68 23.84 -0.14
CA GLU A 61 4.99 23.15 -0.19
C GLU A 61 4.92 21.64 -0.45
N ALA A 62 5.94 21.17 -1.19
CA ALA A 62 6.15 19.76 -1.50
C ALA A 62 6.64 19.03 -0.24
N GLU A 63 5.98 17.95 0.12
CA GLU A 63 6.35 17.12 1.28
C GLU A 63 6.80 15.75 0.81
N ARG A 64 7.99 15.31 1.21
CA ARG A 64 8.43 13.94 0.97
C ARG A 64 7.75 13.00 1.95
N LEU A 65 7.02 12.02 1.44
CA LEU A 65 6.31 11.02 2.21
C LEU A 65 6.96 9.65 2.00
N GLU A 66 7.06 8.87 3.07
CA GLU A 66 7.28 7.43 2.95
C GLU A 66 5.99 6.77 2.43
N CYS A 67 6.13 5.89 1.46
CA CYS A 67 5.01 5.18 0.86
C CYS A 67 5.40 3.74 0.53
N GLY A 68 4.47 2.81 0.71
CA GLY A 68 4.59 1.47 0.14
C GLY A 68 3.81 1.42 -1.16
N ASN A 69 4.44 0.94 -2.23
CA ASN A 69 3.67 0.34 -3.31
C ASN A 69 3.27 -1.06 -2.82
N VAL A 70 2.04 -1.49 -3.06
CA VAL A 70 1.51 -2.76 -2.54
C VAL A 70 0.59 -3.41 -3.57
N THR A 71 0.58 -4.73 -3.62
CA THR A 71 -0.50 -5.47 -4.29
C THR A 71 -1.81 -5.33 -3.52
N GLN A 72 -2.94 -5.43 -4.22
CA GLN A 72 -4.29 -5.36 -3.66
C GLN A 72 -4.52 -6.41 -2.56
N SER A 73 -3.83 -7.56 -2.64
CA SER A 73 -3.94 -8.67 -1.69
C SER A 73 -3.23 -8.41 -0.35
N LEU A 74 -2.39 -7.37 -0.21
CA LEU A 74 -1.60 -7.14 1.00
C LEU A 74 -2.46 -6.93 2.25
N PHE A 75 -3.38 -5.97 2.23
CA PHE A 75 -4.17 -5.66 3.41
C PHE A 75 -5.13 -6.79 3.82
N PRO A 76 -5.83 -7.49 2.88
CA PRO A 76 -6.58 -8.70 3.19
C PRO A 76 -5.70 -9.79 3.82
N LEU A 77 -4.48 -9.98 3.31
CA LEU A 77 -3.52 -10.95 3.87
C LEU A 77 -3.11 -10.59 5.30
N LEU A 78 -2.94 -9.29 5.59
CA LEU A 78 -2.66 -8.79 6.94
C LEU A 78 -3.91 -8.71 7.84
N GLY A 79 -5.10 -8.98 7.31
CA GLY A 79 -6.36 -8.85 8.06
C GLY A 79 -6.73 -7.42 8.43
N VAL A 80 -6.24 -6.43 7.68
CA VAL A 80 -6.48 -5.00 7.92
C VAL A 80 -7.39 -4.43 6.83
N GLN A 81 -8.27 -3.51 7.23
CA GLN A 81 -9.16 -2.79 6.32
C GLN A 81 -9.11 -1.29 6.58
N PRO A 82 -9.30 -0.44 5.57
CA PRO A 82 -9.45 1.00 5.75
C PRO A 82 -10.56 1.35 6.75
N VAL A 83 -10.32 2.37 7.59
CA VAL A 83 -11.32 2.91 8.52
C VAL A 83 -12.41 3.70 7.77
N ILE A 84 -12.06 4.31 6.65
CA ILE A 84 -12.99 4.92 5.70
C ILE A 84 -12.59 4.57 4.26
N GLY A 85 -13.58 4.51 3.37
CA GLY A 85 -13.40 4.16 1.97
C GLY A 85 -13.27 2.66 1.74
N ARG A 86 -12.37 2.25 0.85
CA ARG A 86 -12.20 0.87 0.41
C ARG A 86 -10.74 0.49 0.16
N ASN A 87 -10.49 -0.81 0.05
CA ASN A 87 -9.24 -1.32 -0.48
C ASN A 87 -9.15 -1.06 -2.01
N PHE A 88 -7.96 -1.29 -2.59
CA PHE A 88 -7.75 -1.29 -4.04
C PHE A 88 -8.65 -2.30 -4.75
N PHE A 89 -9.05 -1.94 -5.98
CA PHE A 89 -9.70 -2.85 -6.91
C PHE A 89 -8.67 -3.61 -7.75
N PRO A 90 -8.99 -4.81 -8.27
CA PRO A 90 -8.08 -5.56 -9.15
C PRO A 90 -7.63 -4.77 -10.38
N GLU A 91 -8.49 -3.89 -10.90
CA GLU A 91 -8.16 -3.06 -12.06
C GLU A 91 -7.14 -1.96 -11.75
N GLU A 92 -6.98 -1.58 -10.48
CA GLU A 92 -6.00 -0.60 -9.98
C GLU A 92 -4.63 -1.27 -9.74
N ASP A 93 -4.60 -2.58 -9.49
CA ASP A 93 -3.40 -3.40 -9.26
C ASP A 93 -2.92 -4.11 -10.53
N ARG A 94 -2.83 -3.36 -11.64
CA ARG A 94 -2.31 -3.86 -12.92
C ARG A 94 -1.55 -2.77 -13.67
N PRO A 95 -0.64 -3.13 -14.60
CA PRO A 95 0.08 -2.15 -15.39
C PRO A 95 -0.89 -1.27 -16.19
N GLY A 96 -0.76 0.06 -16.05
CA GLY A 96 -1.65 1.03 -16.71
C GLY A 96 -3.08 1.11 -16.13
N GLY A 97 -3.34 0.48 -14.98
CA GLY A 97 -4.58 0.65 -14.23
C GLY A 97 -4.78 2.10 -13.73
N PRO A 98 -6.01 2.48 -13.35
CA PRO A 98 -6.26 3.80 -12.79
C PRO A 98 -5.46 3.98 -11.48
N PRO A 99 -4.74 5.11 -11.32
CA PRO A 99 -3.92 5.36 -10.15
C PRO A 99 -4.79 5.64 -8.91
N ALA A 100 -4.59 4.82 -7.88
CA ALA A 100 -5.28 4.92 -6.60
C ALA A 100 -4.29 4.98 -5.44
N VAL A 101 -4.67 5.64 -4.34
CA VAL A 101 -3.87 5.72 -3.11
C VAL A 101 -4.75 5.53 -1.88
N ILE A 102 -4.19 4.88 -0.87
CA ILE A 102 -4.77 4.79 0.48
C ILE A 102 -3.85 5.56 1.42
N LEU A 103 -4.42 6.47 2.22
CA LEU A 103 -3.64 7.30 3.13
C LEU A 103 -3.42 6.60 4.47
N SER A 104 -2.28 6.88 5.11
CA SER A 104 -2.13 6.58 6.54
C SER A 104 -3.05 7.49 7.37
N HIS A 105 -3.53 6.98 8.51
CA HIS A 105 -4.34 7.79 9.44
C HIS A 105 -3.62 9.07 9.87
N ALA A 106 -2.30 8.98 10.09
CA ALA A 106 -1.47 10.09 10.53
C ALA A 106 -1.41 11.22 9.49
N LEU A 107 -1.21 10.89 8.20
CA LEU A 107 -1.22 11.87 7.12
C LEU A 107 -2.60 12.50 6.95
N TRP A 108 -3.64 11.67 6.97
CA TRP A 108 -5.03 12.12 6.87
C TRP A 108 -5.40 13.13 7.98
N THR A 109 -5.04 12.82 9.22
CA THR A 109 -5.31 13.70 10.37
C THR A 109 -4.49 14.98 10.32
N ARG A 110 -3.17 14.88 10.07
CA ARG A 110 -2.27 16.04 10.11
C ARG A 110 -2.49 17.02 8.95
N ARG A 111 -2.68 16.51 7.73
CA ARG A 111 -2.72 17.35 6.52
C ARG A 111 -4.13 17.66 6.04
N TYR A 112 -5.08 16.77 6.31
CA TYR A 112 -6.48 16.91 5.87
C TYR A 112 -7.44 17.05 7.05
N LEU A 113 -6.94 17.24 8.28
CA LEU A 113 -7.75 17.48 9.48
C LEU A 113 -8.81 16.41 9.74
N GLY A 114 -8.58 15.18 9.28
CA GLY A 114 -9.58 14.11 9.37
C GLY A 114 -10.80 14.33 8.48
N ASP A 115 -10.67 15.07 7.38
CA ASP A 115 -11.78 15.37 6.46
C ASP A 115 -12.18 14.12 5.66
N HIS A 116 -13.39 13.61 5.88
CA HIS A 116 -13.97 12.45 5.18
C HIS A 116 -14.20 12.73 3.68
N SER A 117 -14.31 14.01 3.29
CA SER A 117 -14.45 14.38 1.87
C SER A 117 -13.16 14.18 1.07
N ILE A 118 -12.07 13.73 1.70
CA ILE A 118 -10.85 13.34 1.01
C ILE A 118 -11.06 12.17 0.04
N LEU A 119 -12.03 11.28 0.32
CA LEU A 119 -12.33 10.15 -0.57
C LEU A 119 -12.77 10.65 -1.95
N GLY A 120 -12.17 10.10 -3.00
CA GLY A 120 -12.40 10.50 -4.39
C GLY A 120 -11.66 11.77 -4.82
N LYS A 121 -10.99 12.50 -3.91
CA LYS A 121 -10.12 13.61 -4.29
C LYS A 121 -8.83 13.10 -4.93
N SER A 122 -8.27 13.92 -5.80
CA SER A 122 -6.97 13.66 -6.42
C SER A 122 -5.84 14.27 -5.61
N LEU A 123 -4.75 13.51 -5.45
CA LEU A 123 -3.47 13.96 -4.93
C LEU A 123 -2.40 13.79 -6.02
N VAL A 124 -1.48 14.76 -6.09
CA VAL A 124 -0.35 14.67 -7.01
C VAL A 124 0.87 14.16 -6.25
N LEU A 125 1.35 12.98 -6.64
CA LEU A 125 2.54 12.33 -6.08
C LEU A 125 3.56 12.14 -7.20
N ASP A 126 4.75 12.73 -7.07
CA ASP A 126 5.80 12.73 -8.12
C ASP A 126 5.25 13.03 -9.52
N ASP A 127 4.52 14.15 -9.63
CA ASP A 127 3.87 14.65 -10.87
C ASP A 127 2.79 13.74 -11.46
N LYS A 128 2.38 12.67 -10.77
CA LYS A 128 1.27 11.79 -11.15
C LYS A 128 0.07 11.98 -10.24
N SER A 129 -1.12 12.03 -10.83
CA SER A 129 -2.40 12.18 -10.14
C SER A 129 -2.89 10.83 -9.63
N TYR A 130 -3.20 10.70 -8.33
CA TYR A 130 -3.76 9.50 -7.69
C TYR A 130 -5.07 9.83 -7.01
N THR A 131 -6.06 8.96 -7.13
CA THR A 131 -7.35 9.11 -6.44
C THR A 131 -7.27 8.51 -5.05
N VAL A 132 -7.68 9.25 -4.01
CA VAL A 132 -7.77 8.71 -2.66
C VAL A 132 -8.97 7.77 -2.55
N VAL A 133 -8.72 6.48 -2.32
CA VAL A 133 -9.78 5.46 -2.25
C VAL A 133 -10.07 4.97 -0.83
N GLY A 134 -9.17 5.24 0.12
CA GLY A 134 -9.36 4.88 1.52
C GLY A 134 -8.35 5.52 2.47
N VAL A 135 -8.58 5.32 3.77
CA VAL A 135 -7.64 5.70 4.83
C VAL A 135 -7.47 4.52 5.79
N MET A 136 -6.22 4.19 6.12
CA MET A 136 -5.90 3.10 7.04
C MET A 136 -6.27 3.43 8.50
N PRO A 137 -6.51 2.42 9.35
CA PRO A 137 -6.73 2.62 10.78
C PRO A 137 -5.54 3.30 11.48
N GLU A 138 -5.81 3.92 12.62
CA GLU A 138 -4.76 4.48 13.48
C GLU A 138 -3.75 3.40 13.89
N GLY A 139 -2.47 3.75 13.88
CA GLY A 139 -1.38 2.85 14.28
C GLY A 139 -1.01 1.78 13.26
N PHE A 140 -1.72 1.66 12.13
CA PHE A 140 -1.32 0.74 11.07
C PHE A 140 -0.02 1.22 10.40
N GLN A 141 0.91 0.29 10.27
CA GLN A 141 2.19 0.46 9.57
C GLN A 141 2.40 -0.79 8.72
N ILE A 142 2.87 -0.61 7.49
CA ILE A 142 3.32 -1.74 6.69
C ILE A 142 4.60 -2.29 7.37
N PRO A 143 4.73 -3.62 7.55
CA PRO A 143 5.96 -4.19 8.09
C PRO A 143 7.15 -3.87 7.17
N GLY A 144 8.21 -3.30 7.74
CA GLY A 144 9.51 -3.11 7.09
C GLY A 144 10.46 -4.26 7.41
#